data_AF-W2S9L3-F1
#
_entry.id   AF-W2S9L3-F1
#
_cell.length_a   1.000
_cell.length_b   1.000
_cell.length_c   1.000
_cell.angle_alpha   90.00
_cell.angle_beta   90.00
_cell.angle_gamma   90.00
#
_symmetry.space_group_name_H-M   'P 1'
#
loop_
_entity.id
_entity.type
_entity.pdbx_description
1 polymer ?
#
loop_
_entity_poly.entity_id
_entity_poly.type
_entity_poly.pdbx_seq_one_letter_code
_entity_poly.pdbx_strand_id
1 'polypeptide(L)'
;MPPDHNDEQPSGVIGAWQSHVKALRDIVQHNISTALIFEDDIDWDIRLKSQLQNFAVASDAFLGSQDRAGDIPITLLPSRQHVPTMSPYGDGWDILWLGHCEQYILDEGPHIIQTDDPTAAAVKHNFFWDGFHPSDMKAYPDHSRAVFRSRQGVCSFAYAVSQKGAQKLLYQMSQNDFSAAYDLMLSKFCDGSQSEEKRGPRMCLSVLPTLFDTYLPRGDMHGDSEINGNVQGHRDQGWSPSIRWSVRVNMERLLEGGDVVDQWPDDRVRD
;
A
#
# COMPACT_ATOMS: atom_id res chain seq x y z
N MET A 1 25.39 10.03 -1.28
CA MET A 1 24.17 10.66 -1.80
C MET A 1 24.42 11.04 -3.26
N PRO A 2 23.39 11.30 -4.08
CA PRO A 2 23.56 11.90 -5.40
C PRO A 2 24.32 13.24 -5.31
N PRO A 3 25.00 13.68 -6.38
CA PRO A 3 25.83 14.89 -6.36
C PRO A 3 25.08 16.17 -5.98
N ASP A 4 23.83 16.35 -6.43
CA ASP A 4 23.02 17.56 -6.21
C ASP A 4 21.90 17.36 -5.16
N HIS A 5 22.19 16.61 -4.10
CA HIS A 5 21.26 16.51 -2.95
C HIS A 5 21.02 17.85 -2.26
N ASN A 6 19.79 18.11 -1.85
CA ASN A 6 19.46 19.29 -1.05
C ASN A 6 19.91 19.06 0.40
N ASP A 7 20.93 19.78 0.86
CA ASP A 7 21.52 19.66 2.21
C ASP A 7 20.55 20.03 3.35
N GLU A 8 19.33 20.46 3.03
CA GLU A 8 18.30 20.94 3.98
C GLU A 8 17.28 19.89 4.42
N GLN A 9 17.36 18.64 3.93
CA GLN A 9 16.38 17.61 4.31
C GLN A 9 16.58 17.12 5.76
N PRO A 10 15.52 16.92 6.56
CA PRO A 10 15.63 16.37 7.91
C PRO A 10 16.31 15.00 7.94
N SER A 11 17.03 14.70 9.02
CA SER A 11 17.76 13.43 9.18
C SER A 11 16.87 12.20 9.06
N GLY A 12 15.63 12.27 9.58
CA GLY A 12 14.63 11.19 9.45
C GLY A 12 14.28 10.89 7.99
N VAL A 13 14.10 11.94 7.17
CA VAL A 13 13.80 11.82 5.73
C VAL A 13 14.97 11.16 4.99
N ILE A 14 16.21 11.58 5.31
CA ILE A 14 17.43 10.98 4.75
C ILE A 14 17.54 9.50 5.15
N GLY A 15 17.30 9.18 6.42
CA GLY A 15 17.39 7.82 6.96
C GLY A 15 16.38 6.85 6.32
N ALA A 16 15.13 7.29 6.18
CA ALA A 16 14.08 6.54 5.50
C ALA A 16 14.47 6.26 4.05
N TRP A 17 14.89 7.30 3.31
CA TRP A 17 15.32 7.16 1.92
C TRP A 17 16.51 6.20 1.76
N GLN A 18 17.54 6.33 2.59
CA GLN A 18 18.71 5.45 2.53
C GLN A 18 18.34 3.99 2.77
N SER A 19 17.42 3.73 3.70
CA SER A 19 16.96 2.39 4.04
C SER A 19 16.25 1.73 2.86
N HIS A 20 15.29 2.41 2.23
CA HIS A 20 14.60 1.86 1.05
C HIS A 20 15.54 1.71 -0.15
N VAL A 21 16.40 2.69 -0.45
CA VAL A 21 17.36 2.60 -1.55
C VAL A 21 18.34 1.44 -1.34
N LYS A 22 18.74 1.18 -0.09
CA LYS A 22 19.56 0.00 0.22
C LYS A 22 18.80 -1.29 -0.08
N ALA A 23 17.55 -1.43 0.35
CA ALA A 23 16.74 -2.61 0.07
C ALA A 23 16.58 -2.84 -1.46
N LEU A 24 16.31 -1.78 -2.22
CA LEU A 24 16.23 -1.84 -3.69
C LEU A 24 17.56 -2.29 -4.33
N ARG A 25 18.69 -1.78 -3.83
CA ARG A 25 20.03 -2.20 -4.29
C ARG A 25 20.28 -3.68 -4.02
N ASP A 26 19.92 -4.16 -2.83
CA ASP A 26 20.10 -5.56 -2.46
C ASP A 26 19.27 -6.49 -3.39
N ILE A 27 18.04 -6.10 -3.76
CA ILE A 27 17.19 -6.83 -4.72
C ILE A 27 17.87 -6.96 -6.08
N VAL A 28 18.43 -5.87 -6.60
CA VAL A 28 19.10 -5.85 -7.90
C VAL A 28 20.42 -6.62 -7.86
N GLN A 29 21.24 -6.42 -6.83
CA GLN A 29 22.54 -7.07 -6.68
C GLN A 29 22.45 -8.58 -6.53
N HIS A 30 21.44 -9.07 -5.81
CA HIS A 30 21.24 -10.50 -5.58
C HIS A 30 20.27 -11.15 -6.56
N ASN A 31 19.85 -10.43 -7.61
CA ASN A 31 18.96 -10.95 -8.64
C ASN A 31 17.65 -11.53 -8.06
N ILE A 32 17.10 -10.89 -7.02
CA ILE A 32 15.82 -11.28 -6.40
C ILE A 32 14.69 -10.93 -7.37
N SER A 33 13.80 -11.87 -7.67
CA SER A 33 12.73 -11.68 -8.68
C SER A 33 11.70 -10.64 -8.25
N THR A 34 11.24 -10.74 -7.01
CA THR A 34 10.31 -9.83 -6.35
C THR A 34 10.61 -9.78 -4.86
N ALA A 35 10.33 -8.65 -4.20
CA ALA A 35 10.42 -8.54 -2.75
C ALA A 35 9.23 -7.73 -2.21
N LEU A 36 8.78 -8.08 -1.01
CA LEU A 36 7.87 -7.26 -0.20
C LEU A 36 8.71 -6.48 0.80
N ILE A 37 8.56 -5.15 0.81
CA ILE A 37 9.23 -4.24 1.74
C ILE A 37 8.14 -3.64 2.63
N PHE A 38 8.39 -3.60 3.93
CA PHE A 38 7.53 -2.95 4.91
C PHE A 38 8.36 -2.08 5.87
N GLU A 39 7.73 -1.04 6.39
CA GLU A 39 8.20 -0.26 7.54
C GLU A 39 8.07 -1.11 8.83
N ASP A 40 8.80 -0.78 9.90
CA ASP A 40 8.88 -1.64 11.10
C ASP A 40 7.69 -1.48 12.06
N ASP A 41 6.93 -0.41 11.90
CA ASP A 41 5.75 -0.05 12.67
C ASP A 41 4.44 -0.54 12.02
N ILE A 42 4.47 -1.33 10.95
CA ILE A 42 3.24 -1.82 10.31
C ILE A 42 2.43 -2.84 11.11
N ASP A 43 1.16 -2.98 10.75
CA ASP A 43 0.23 -4.03 11.15
C ASP A 43 -0.60 -4.55 9.96
N TRP A 44 -1.27 -5.68 10.17
CA TRP A 44 -2.17 -6.29 9.20
C TRP A 44 -3.29 -7.08 9.89
N ASP A 45 -4.31 -7.45 9.13
CA ASP A 45 -5.39 -8.31 9.62
C ASP A 45 -4.89 -9.75 9.78
N ILE A 46 -5.29 -10.47 10.84
CA ILE A 46 -4.92 -11.89 11.02
C ILE A 46 -5.27 -12.78 9.80
N ARG A 47 -6.21 -12.33 8.97
CA ARG A 47 -6.66 -12.96 7.72
C ARG A 47 -5.85 -12.49 6.49
N LEU A 48 -4.65 -11.93 6.66
CA LEU A 48 -3.80 -11.42 5.58
C LEU A 48 -3.62 -12.40 4.43
N LYS A 49 -3.53 -13.71 4.71
CA LYS A 49 -3.38 -14.73 3.65
C LYS A 49 -4.53 -14.69 2.64
N SER A 50 -5.79 -14.61 3.09
CA SER A 50 -6.94 -14.52 2.16
C SER A 50 -6.99 -13.17 1.46
N GLN A 51 -6.60 -12.09 2.13
CA GLN A 51 -6.48 -10.76 1.52
C GLN A 51 -5.47 -10.77 0.35
N LEU A 52 -4.29 -11.34 0.58
CA LEU A 52 -3.26 -11.48 -0.46
C LEU A 52 -3.68 -12.41 -1.60
N GLN A 53 -4.46 -13.47 -1.32
CA GLN A 53 -5.01 -14.33 -2.35
C GLN A 53 -6.03 -13.59 -3.24
N ASN A 54 -6.94 -12.81 -2.64
CA ASN A 54 -7.89 -12.00 -3.38
C ASN A 54 -7.17 -10.90 -4.19
N PHE A 55 -6.20 -10.23 -3.57
CA PHE A 55 -5.37 -9.24 -4.25
C PHE A 55 -4.59 -9.86 -5.42
N ALA A 56 -4.09 -11.09 -5.30
CA ALA A 56 -3.43 -11.81 -6.40
C ALA A 56 -4.37 -12.06 -7.59
N VAL A 57 -5.64 -12.42 -7.33
CA VAL A 57 -6.65 -12.56 -8.38
C VAL A 57 -6.96 -11.20 -9.03
N ALA A 58 -7.15 -10.17 -8.22
CA ALA A 58 -7.51 -8.84 -8.70
C ALA A 58 -6.38 -8.15 -9.48
N SER A 59 -5.14 -8.22 -8.99
CA SER A 59 -3.96 -7.65 -9.67
C SER A 59 -3.69 -8.33 -11.01
N ASP A 60 -3.75 -9.66 -11.07
CA ASP A 60 -3.60 -10.40 -12.32
C ASP A 60 -4.69 -10.05 -13.34
N ALA A 61 -5.93 -9.92 -12.88
CA ALA A 61 -7.05 -9.49 -13.72
C ALA A 61 -6.89 -8.05 -14.22
N PHE A 62 -6.46 -7.12 -13.38
CA PHE A 62 -6.12 -5.76 -13.79
C PHE A 62 -5.10 -5.79 -14.92
N LEU A 63 -4.01 -6.53 -14.74
CA LEU A 63 -2.91 -6.59 -15.71
C LEU A 63 -3.35 -7.17 -17.06
N GLY A 64 -4.32 -8.10 -17.05
CA GLY A 64 -4.94 -8.67 -18.25
C GLY A 64 -6.08 -7.84 -18.86
N SER A 65 -6.48 -6.73 -18.24
CA SER A 65 -7.63 -5.91 -18.66
C SER A 65 -7.32 -4.43 -18.83
N GLN A 66 -6.04 -4.06 -18.98
CA GLN A 66 -5.58 -2.67 -19.09
C GLN A 66 -6.25 -1.86 -20.22
N ASP A 67 -6.77 -2.51 -21.26
CA ASP A 67 -7.49 -1.86 -22.36
C ASP A 67 -8.96 -1.53 -22.02
N ARG A 68 -9.44 -1.93 -20.84
CA ARG A 68 -10.79 -1.64 -20.34
C ARG A 68 -10.76 -0.43 -19.41
N ALA A 69 -11.90 0.23 -19.28
CA ALA A 69 -12.09 1.33 -18.34
C ALA A 69 -13.27 1.05 -17.40
N GLY A 70 -13.17 1.55 -16.17
CA GLY A 70 -14.23 1.50 -15.18
C GLY A 70 -14.24 0.23 -14.32
N ASP A 71 -15.30 0.10 -13.53
CA ASP A 71 -15.40 -0.94 -12.50
C ASP A 71 -15.69 -2.33 -13.10
N ILE A 72 -14.89 -3.30 -12.68
CA ILE A 72 -15.02 -4.70 -13.03
C ILE A 72 -15.17 -5.49 -11.73
N PRO A 73 -16.35 -6.08 -11.45
CA PRO A 73 -16.51 -6.94 -10.29
C PRO A 73 -15.56 -8.14 -10.34
N ILE A 74 -14.90 -8.45 -9.22
CA ILE A 74 -13.98 -9.59 -9.10
C ILE A 74 -14.66 -10.93 -9.44
N THR A 75 -15.98 -11.00 -9.25
CA THR A 75 -16.82 -12.18 -9.55
C THR A 75 -17.10 -12.36 -11.05
N LEU A 76 -16.92 -11.31 -11.86
CA LEU A 76 -17.11 -11.34 -13.31
C LEU A 76 -15.79 -11.48 -14.08
N LEU A 77 -14.69 -11.74 -13.36
CA LEU A 77 -13.39 -11.90 -13.98
C LEU A 77 -13.38 -13.14 -14.87
N PRO A 78 -12.83 -13.04 -16.09
CA PRO A 78 -12.69 -14.20 -16.95
C PRO A 78 -11.84 -15.26 -16.25
N SER A 79 -12.17 -16.53 -16.46
CA SER A 79 -11.29 -17.63 -16.03
C SER A 79 -9.87 -17.38 -16.55
N ARG A 80 -8.89 -17.50 -15.65
CA ARG A 80 -7.47 -17.17 -15.87
C ARG A 80 -7.02 -17.64 -17.26
N GLN A 81 -6.93 -16.70 -18.22
CA GLN A 81 -6.52 -17.03 -19.59
C GLN A 81 -5.01 -17.29 -19.67
N HIS A 82 -4.26 -16.73 -18.73
CA HIS A 82 -2.82 -16.92 -18.58
C HIS A 82 -2.49 -17.30 -17.14
N VAL A 83 -1.58 -18.25 -16.95
CA VAL A 83 -1.03 -18.57 -15.63
C VAL A 83 0.23 -17.73 -15.48
N PRO A 84 0.30 -16.79 -14.52
CA PRO A 84 1.49 -15.98 -14.32
C PRO A 84 2.73 -16.86 -14.11
N THR A 85 3.81 -16.50 -14.77
CA THR A 85 5.05 -17.27 -14.80
C THR A 85 6.06 -16.79 -13.77
N MET A 86 5.97 -15.51 -13.35
CA MET A 86 6.93 -14.90 -12.44
C MET A 86 6.36 -14.63 -11.05
N SER A 87 5.11 -14.19 -10.96
CA SER A 87 4.50 -13.79 -9.69
C SER A 87 3.05 -14.25 -9.59
N PRO A 88 2.58 -14.76 -8.44
CA PRO A 88 1.17 -15.10 -8.26
C PRO A 88 0.23 -13.90 -8.41
N TYR A 89 0.75 -12.67 -8.31
CA TYR A 89 0.07 -11.38 -8.47
C TYR A 89 0.05 -10.87 -9.92
N GLY A 90 0.22 -11.77 -10.90
CA GLY A 90 0.34 -11.41 -12.32
C GLY A 90 1.76 -11.03 -12.72
N ASP A 91 1.99 -10.94 -14.04
CA ASP A 91 3.30 -10.62 -14.62
C ASP A 91 3.33 -9.16 -15.13
N GLY A 92 4.52 -8.54 -15.14
CA GLY A 92 4.74 -7.24 -15.77
C GLY A 92 4.48 -6.00 -14.92
N TRP A 93 4.09 -6.15 -13.66
CA TRP A 93 4.05 -5.05 -12.69
C TRP A 93 5.45 -4.63 -12.20
N ASP A 94 5.60 -3.37 -11.85
CA ASP A 94 6.81 -2.78 -11.26
C ASP A 94 6.67 -2.64 -9.73
N ILE A 95 5.53 -2.11 -9.26
CA ILE A 95 5.21 -1.91 -7.83
C ILE A 95 3.79 -2.41 -7.53
N LEU A 96 3.61 -3.05 -6.38
CA LEU A 96 2.30 -3.28 -5.77
C LEU A 96 2.31 -2.51 -4.44
N TRP A 97 1.60 -1.39 -4.35
CA TRP A 97 1.55 -0.55 -3.17
C TRP A 97 0.44 -1.06 -2.26
N LEU A 98 0.83 -1.81 -1.22
CA LEU A 98 -0.10 -2.62 -0.40
C LEU A 98 -0.42 -1.97 0.95
N GLY A 99 0.36 -0.95 1.32
CA GLY A 99 0.28 -0.17 2.54
C GLY A 99 0.62 1.28 2.27
N HIS A 100 -0.36 2.17 2.46
CA HIS A 100 -0.25 3.61 2.24
C HIS A 100 -1.26 4.35 3.14
N CYS A 101 -0.99 5.61 3.45
CA CYS A 101 -1.89 6.43 4.27
C CYS A 101 -2.98 7.11 3.43
N GLU A 102 -2.72 7.32 2.15
CA GLU A 102 -3.62 8.04 1.25
C GLU A 102 -3.34 7.65 -0.19
N GLN A 103 -4.42 7.33 -0.92
CA GLN A 103 -4.38 7.18 -2.36
C GLN A 103 -5.79 7.27 -2.96
N TYR A 104 -5.85 7.76 -4.20
CA TYR A 104 -7.10 8.02 -4.92
C TYR A 104 -7.33 7.03 -6.06
N ILE A 105 -8.59 6.64 -6.26
CA ILE A 105 -9.04 5.84 -7.41
C ILE A 105 -9.35 6.83 -8.54
N LEU A 106 -8.36 7.07 -9.41
CA LEU A 106 -8.53 7.91 -10.59
C LEU A 106 -9.28 7.15 -11.68
N ASP A 107 -10.06 7.84 -12.52
CA ASP A 107 -10.75 7.27 -13.69
C ASP A 107 -9.77 6.95 -14.84
N GLU A 108 -8.80 6.07 -14.57
CA GLU A 108 -7.72 5.63 -15.45
C GLU A 108 -7.64 4.10 -15.52
N GLY A 109 -8.24 3.52 -16.55
CA GLY A 109 -8.20 2.07 -16.78
C GLY A 109 -9.22 1.31 -15.93
N PRO A 110 -9.01 -0.01 -15.69
CA PRO A 110 -9.97 -0.83 -14.96
C PRO A 110 -9.81 -0.67 -13.43
N HIS A 111 -10.91 -0.74 -12.70
CA HIS A 111 -10.90 -0.92 -11.24
C HIS A 111 -11.48 -2.29 -10.92
N ILE A 112 -10.71 -3.16 -10.29
CA ILE A 112 -11.20 -4.48 -9.90
C ILE A 112 -11.84 -4.37 -8.53
N ILE A 113 -13.16 -4.55 -8.47
CA ILE A 113 -13.96 -4.32 -7.26
C ILE A 113 -14.35 -5.65 -6.63
N GLN A 114 -13.90 -5.88 -5.41
CA GLN A 114 -14.39 -6.94 -4.55
C GLN A 114 -15.44 -6.37 -3.59
N THR A 115 -16.66 -6.87 -3.64
CA THR A 115 -17.69 -6.61 -2.64
C THR A 115 -17.71 -7.72 -1.59
N ASP A 116 -18.38 -7.47 -0.46
CA ASP A 116 -18.61 -8.46 0.59
C ASP A 116 -17.30 -9.05 1.16
N ASP A 117 -16.22 -8.26 1.20
CA ASP A 117 -14.95 -8.62 1.83
C ASP A 117 -15.08 -8.54 3.36
N PRO A 118 -15.11 -9.67 4.10
CA PRO A 118 -15.29 -9.65 5.55
C PRO A 118 -14.09 -9.04 6.29
N THR A 119 -12.99 -8.76 5.58
CA THR A 119 -11.77 -8.14 6.11
C THR A 119 -11.72 -6.64 5.86
N ALA A 120 -12.53 -6.11 4.95
CA ALA A 120 -12.71 -4.68 4.77
C ALA A 120 -13.70 -4.15 5.82
N ALA A 121 -13.42 -3.00 6.41
CA ALA A 121 -14.34 -2.32 7.31
C ALA A 121 -15.45 -1.61 6.50
N ALA A 122 -16.53 -1.21 7.19
CA ALA A 122 -17.48 -0.25 6.64
C ALA A 122 -16.75 1.05 6.25
N VAL A 123 -17.20 1.74 5.20
CA VAL A 123 -16.51 2.91 4.62
C VAL A 123 -16.29 4.02 5.63
N LYS A 124 -17.20 4.16 6.60
CA LYS A 124 -17.09 5.13 7.72
C LYS A 124 -15.83 4.94 8.59
N HIS A 125 -15.24 3.74 8.57
CA HIS A 125 -14.03 3.39 9.31
C HIS A 125 -12.77 3.45 8.44
N ASN A 126 -12.89 3.77 7.13
CA ASN A 126 -11.73 3.99 6.28
C ASN A 126 -11.03 5.27 6.70
N PHE A 127 -9.81 5.14 7.17
CA PHE A 127 -9.04 6.25 7.70
C PHE A 127 -8.15 6.86 6.61
N PHE A 128 -8.28 8.17 6.41
CA PHE A 128 -7.38 8.98 5.58
C PHE A 128 -6.65 9.95 6.50
N TRP A 129 -5.33 9.95 6.41
CA TRP A 129 -4.48 10.69 7.34
C TRP A 129 -4.55 12.20 7.15
N ASP A 130 -4.99 12.67 5.98
CA ASP A 130 -5.25 14.09 5.76
C ASP A 130 -6.48 14.59 6.53
N GLY A 131 -7.43 13.72 6.88
CA GLY A 131 -8.69 14.07 7.54
C GLY A 131 -9.60 15.01 6.75
N PHE A 132 -9.24 15.38 5.52
CA PHE A 132 -9.94 16.39 4.72
C PHE A 132 -10.70 15.78 3.55
N HIS A 133 -10.26 14.62 3.05
CA HIS A 133 -10.90 13.97 1.91
C HIS A 133 -11.61 12.68 2.32
N PRO A 134 -12.90 12.52 1.96
CA PRO A 134 -13.60 11.27 2.17
C PRO A 134 -13.02 10.20 1.24
N SER A 135 -12.83 8.99 1.78
CA SER A 135 -12.40 7.82 1.01
C SER A 135 -13.20 7.66 -0.30
N ASP A 136 -12.50 7.38 -1.41
CA ASP A 136 -13.15 7.02 -2.68
C ASP A 136 -14.01 5.76 -2.56
N MET A 137 -13.78 4.95 -1.52
CA MET A 137 -14.63 3.80 -1.23
C MET A 137 -16.08 4.16 -0.92
N LYS A 138 -16.41 5.42 -0.65
CA LYS A 138 -17.80 5.91 -0.54
C LYS A 138 -18.65 5.66 -1.80
N ALA A 139 -18.01 5.44 -2.94
CA ALA A 139 -18.68 5.09 -4.19
C ALA A 139 -19.17 3.63 -4.22
N TYR A 140 -18.70 2.79 -3.29
CA TYR A 140 -18.99 1.37 -3.23
C TYR A 140 -19.73 1.01 -1.93
N PRO A 141 -20.43 -0.14 -1.87
CA PRO A 141 -21.02 -0.64 -0.64
C PRO A 141 -19.98 -0.84 0.47
N ASP A 142 -20.42 -0.82 1.73
CA ASP A 142 -19.60 -1.26 2.86
C ASP A 142 -18.99 -2.65 2.58
N HIS A 143 -17.82 -2.92 3.17
CA HIS A 143 -17.07 -4.16 2.92
C HIS A 143 -16.61 -4.34 1.47
N SER A 144 -16.37 -3.24 0.75
CA SER A 144 -15.76 -3.29 -0.56
C SER A 144 -14.24 -3.06 -0.50
N ARG A 145 -13.53 -3.60 -1.48
CA ARG A 145 -12.11 -3.35 -1.73
C ARG A 145 -11.87 -3.19 -3.23
N ALA A 146 -11.12 -2.17 -3.62
CA ALA A 146 -10.77 -1.88 -5.00
C ALA A 146 -9.29 -2.11 -5.24
N VAL A 147 -8.93 -2.74 -6.36
CA VAL A 147 -7.57 -2.80 -6.91
C VAL A 147 -7.53 -1.99 -8.19
N PHE A 148 -6.60 -1.04 -8.27
CA PHE A 148 -6.59 -0.01 -9.31
C PHE A 148 -5.16 0.41 -9.63
N ARG A 149 -4.99 1.21 -10.69
CA ARG A 149 -3.70 1.77 -11.06
C ARG A 149 -3.20 2.72 -9.99
N SER A 150 -1.97 2.53 -9.53
CA SER A 150 -1.41 3.36 -8.48
C SER A 150 -0.97 4.72 -9.00
N ARG A 151 -1.48 5.78 -8.38
CA ARG A 151 -1.17 7.19 -8.64
C ARG A 151 -1.27 7.98 -7.35
N GLN A 152 -0.50 9.05 -7.22
CA GLN A 152 -0.63 10.01 -6.10
C GLN A 152 -0.63 9.35 -4.70
N GLY A 153 0.13 8.27 -4.52
CA GLY A 153 0.25 7.58 -3.23
C GLY A 153 1.13 8.36 -2.24
N VAL A 154 0.78 8.27 -0.96
CA VAL A 154 1.52 8.86 0.17
C VAL A 154 1.74 7.79 1.25
N CYS A 155 2.87 7.87 1.95
CA CYS A 155 3.38 6.85 2.87
C CYS A 155 3.79 5.54 2.17
N SER A 156 4.79 4.85 2.70
CA SER A 156 5.37 3.65 2.12
C SER A 156 5.29 2.43 3.05
N PHE A 157 4.27 2.38 3.91
CA PHE A 157 4.07 1.34 4.93
C PHE A 157 4.37 -0.05 4.40
N ALA A 158 3.81 -0.42 3.25
CA ALA A 158 4.21 -1.65 2.55
C ALA A 158 4.08 -1.54 1.03
N TYR A 159 5.10 -2.04 0.32
CA TYR A 159 5.01 -2.24 -1.12
C TYR A 159 5.82 -3.44 -1.56
N ALA A 160 5.29 -4.18 -2.55
CA ALA A 160 6.08 -5.15 -3.28
C ALA A 160 6.72 -4.48 -4.51
N VAL A 161 7.92 -4.92 -4.85
CA VAL A 161 8.67 -4.43 -6.01
C VAL A 161 9.22 -5.59 -6.82
N SER A 162 9.06 -5.55 -8.14
CA SER A 162 9.68 -6.52 -9.04
C SER A 162 11.13 -6.13 -9.29
N GLN A 163 11.97 -7.08 -9.67
CA GLN A 163 13.37 -6.78 -9.98
C GLN A 163 13.51 -5.65 -11.01
N LYS A 164 12.69 -5.70 -12.07
CA LYS A 164 12.65 -4.69 -13.12
C LYS A 164 12.15 -3.35 -12.56
N GLY A 165 11.15 -3.38 -11.69
CA GLY A 165 10.69 -2.21 -10.94
C GLY A 165 11.81 -1.58 -10.12
N ALA A 166 12.56 -2.37 -9.36
CA ALA A 166 13.69 -1.90 -8.54
C ALA A 166 14.79 -1.25 -9.39
N GLN A 167 15.14 -1.84 -10.54
CA GLN A 167 16.10 -1.25 -11.48
C GLN A 167 15.62 0.11 -12.01
N LYS A 168 14.35 0.19 -12.45
CA LYS A 168 13.76 1.44 -12.95
C LYS A 168 13.69 2.51 -11.86
N LEU A 169 13.32 2.12 -10.64
CA LEU A 169 13.17 3.02 -9.49
C LEU A 169 14.53 3.57 -9.05
N LEU A 170 15.55 2.70 -8.91
CA LEU A 170 16.93 3.13 -8.63
C LEU A 170 17.48 4.06 -9.71
N TYR A 171 17.20 3.75 -10.99
CA TYR A 171 17.58 4.63 -12.08
C TYR A 171 16.92 6.01 -11.92
N GLN A 172 15.61 6.06 -11.70
CA GLN A 172 14.89 7.32 -11.52
C GLN A 172 15.40 8.12 -10.31
N MET A 173 15.68 7.46 -9.19
CA MET A 173 16.25 8.08 -7.98
C MET A 173 17.72 8.49 -8.12
N SER A 174 18.41 8.00 -9.16
CA SER A 174 19.78 8.44 -9.49
C SER A 174 19.81 9.63 -10.45
N GLN A 175 18.73 9.84 -11.20
CA GLN A 175 18.58 10.93 -12.18
C GLN A 175 17.87 12.14 -11.60
N ASN A 176 16.90 11.89 -10.72
CA ASN A 176 16.29 12.94 -9.92
C ASN A 176 17.09 13.03 -8.63
N ASP A 177 17.56 14.21 -8.28
CA ASP A 177 18.19 14.45 -6.99
C ASP A 177 17.27 14.03 -5.84
N PHE A 178 17.85 13.84 -4.66
CA PHE A 178 17.08 13.63 -3.44
C PHE A 178 16.27 14.89 -3.11
N SER A 179 15.13 15.03 -3.79
CA SER A 179 14.36 16.26 -3.88
C SER A 179 13.11 16.25 -2.99
N ALA A 180 12.74 15.09 -2.45
CA ALA A 180 11.56 14.87 -1.64
C ALA A 180 11.70 13.61 -0.76
N ALA A 181 10.77 13.41 0.17
CA ALA A 181 10.63 12.18 0.93
C ALA A 181 10.44 10.96 0.00
N TYR A 182 10.82 9.77 0.49
CA TYR A 182 10.87 8.56 -0.34
C TYR A 182 9.51 8.19 -0.96
N ASP A 183 8.44 8.28 -0.18
CA ASP A 183 7.07 8.03 -0.61
C ASP A 183 6.64 8.95 -1.76
N LEU A 184 6.96 10.25 -1.69
CA LEU A 184 6.70 11.20 -2.77
C LEU A 184 7.52 10.89 -4.03
N MET A 185 8.75 10.40 -3.87
CA MET A 185 9.56 9.94 -5.01
C MET A 185 8.98 8.66 -5.62
N LEU A 186 8.47 7.73 -4.81
CA LEU A 186 7.77 6.52 -5.28
C LEU A 186 6.46 6.88 -5.99
N SER A 187 5.73 7.87 -5.48
CA SER A 187 4.53 8.43 -6.09
C SER A 187 4.83 8.98 -7.48
N LYS A 188 5.86 9.84 -7.61
CA LYS A 188 6.34 10.36 -8.89
C LYS A 188 6.78 9.24 -9.85
N PHE A 189 7.38 8.18 -9.33
CA PHE A 189 7.72 7.00 -10.14
C PHE A 189 6.48 6.32 -10.71
N CYS A 190 5.45 6.09 -9.89
CA CYS A 190 4.23 5.42 -10.33
C CYS A 190 3.35 6.29 -11.22
N ASP A 191 3.37 7.60 -11.01
CA ASP A 191 2.75 8.55 -11.92
C ASP A 191 3.44 8.52 -13.30
N GLY A 192 4.76 8.39 -13.31
CA GLY A 192 5.55 8.45 -14.52
C GLY A 192 5.45 9.80 -15.24
N SER A 193 6.18 9.94 -16.34
CA SER A 193 6.18 11.15 -17.15
C SER A 193 6.29 10.85 -18.64
N GLN A 194 5.85 11.78 -19.49
CA GLN A 194 5.95 11.61 -20.94
C GLN A 194 7.41 11.45 -21.42
N SER A 195 8.39 12.04 -20.72
CA SER A 195 9.80 11.88 -21.06
C SER A 195 10.33 10.47 -20.73
N GLU A 196 9.60 9.70 -19.92
CA GLU A 196 9.94 8.36 -19.46
C GLU A 196 9.24 7.25 -20.26
N GLU A 197 8.28 7.58 -21.14
CA GLU A 197 7.61 6.62 -22.04
C GLU A 197 8.61 5.82 -22.88
N LYS A 198 9.73 6.44 -23.28
CA LYS A 198 10.83 5.78 -24.02
C LYS A 198 11.47 4.63 -23.23
N ARG A 199 11.32 4.59 -21.91
CA ARG A 199 11.86 3.55 -21.01
C ARG A 199 10.78 2.54 -20.58
N GLY A 200 9.61 2.58 -21.23
CA GLY A 200 8.46 1.72 -20.99
C GLY A 200 7.59 2.19 -19.82
N PRO A 201 6.29 1.80 -19.81
CA PRO A 201 5.35 2.22 -18.80
C PRO A 201 5.78 1.77 -17.39
N ARG A 202 5.37 2.57 -16.41
CA ARG A 202 5.45 2.25 -14.98
C ARG A 202 4.13 1.59 -14.60
N MET A 203 4.20 0.30 -14.29
CA MET A 203 3.01 -0.47 -13.94
C MET A 203 2.95 -0.63 -12.43
N CYS A 204 2.32 0.34 -11.77
CA CYS A 204 2.08 0.28 -10.34
C CYS A 204 0.60 0.01 -10.06
N LEU A 205 0.31 -0.90 -9.13
CA LEU A 205 -1.05 -1.18 -8.66
C LEU A 205 -1.17 -0.85 -7.18
N SER A 206 -2.34 -0.45 -6.74
CA SER A 206 -2.65 -0.22 -5.33
C SER A 206 -3.99 -0.84 -4.95
N VAL A 207 -4.33 -0.77 -3.66
CA VAL A 207 -5.52 -1.37 -3.08
C VAL A 207 -6.11 -0.49 -1.99
N LEU A 208 -7.42 -0.27 -2.05
CA LEU A 208 -8.16 0.53 -1.07
C LEU A 208 -9.43 -0.22 -0.61
N PRO A 209 -9.71 -0.35 0.70
CA PRO A 209 -8.83 -0.04 1.83
C PRO A 209 -7.48 -0.77 1.72
N THR A 210 -6.49 -0.33 2.48
CA THR A 210 -5.14 -0.89 2.41
C THR A 210 -5.04 -2.29 3.06
N LEU A 211 -4.01 -3.08 2.75
CA LEU A 211 -3.80 -4.40 3.38
C LEU A 211 -2.86 -4.32 4.59
N PHE A 212 -1.96 -3.34 4.57
CA PHE A 212 -1.02 -3.03 5.64
C PHE A 212 -1.19 -1.57 6.03
N ASP A 213 -1.29 -1.27 7.31
CA ASP A 213 -1.34 0.10 7.81
C ASP A 213 -0.32 0.24 8.94
N THR A 214 -0.01 1.47 9.36
CA THR A 214 0.84 1.66 10.54
C THR A 214 0.11 1.20 11.80
N TYR A 215 0.88 0.78 12.80
CA TYR A 215 0.43 0.54 14.16
C TYR A 215 0.82 1.71 15.04
N LEU A 216 -0.17 2.33 15.63
CA LEU A 216 0.02 3.40 16.59
C LEU A 216 0.04 2.81 18.01
N PRO A 217 1.20 2.68 18.66
CA PRO A 217 1.31 1.99 19.94
C PRO A 217 0.70 2.80 21.09
N ARG A 218 0.23 2.12 22.12
CA ARG A 218 -0.07 2.77 23.41
C ARG A 218 1.19 3.48 23.92
N GLY A 219 1.05 4.71 24.40
CA GLY A 219 2.19 5.45 24.96
C GLY A 219 2.31 6.88 24.45
N ASP A 220 3.54 7.38 24.47
CA ASP A 220 3.89 8.71 23.95
C ASP A 220 3.68 8.75 22.43
N MET A 221 2.98 9.78 21.96
CA MET A 221 2.66 9.97 20.54
C MET A 221 3.80 10.61 19.75
N HIS A 222 4.86 11.09 20.41
CA HIS A 222 6.02 11.67 19.70
C HIS A 222 6.69 10.65 18.76
N GLY A 223 6.63 9.36 19.09
CA GLY A 223 7.18 8.27 18.27
C GLY A 223 6.28 7.81 17.12
N ASP A 224 5.12 8.44 16.90
CA ASP A 224 4.23 8.08 15.79
C ASP A 224 4.87 8.39 14.42
N SER A 225 5.85 9.31 14.37
CA SER A 225 6.62 9.59 13.16
C SER A 225 7.99 10.18 13.49
N GLU A 226 9.05 9.46 13.11
CA GLU A 226 10.44 9.95 13.20
C GLU A 226 10.78 10.96 12.09
N ILE A 227 9.86 11.20 11.16
CA ILE A 227 9.98 12.22 10.10
C ILE A 227 9.33 13.53 10.56
N ASN A 228 8.13 13.44 11.13
CA ASN A 228 7.33 14.58 11.58
C ASN A 228 7.01 14.43 13.08
N GLY A 229 8.00 14.64 13.95
CA GLY A 229 7.91 14.48 15.41
C GLY A 229 7.05 15.50 16.17
N ASN A 230 5.96 15.98 15.58
CA ASN A 230 5.16 17.09 16.13
C ASN A 230 3.89 16.65 16.86
N VAL A 231 3.58 15.35 16.91
CA VAL A 231 2.38 14.86 17.61
C VAL A 231 2.68 14.73 19.10
N GLN A 232 2.09 15.61 19.90
CA GLN A 232 2.20 15.58 21.36
C GLN A 232 1.00 14.86 21.97
N GLY A 233 1.23 14.04 22.98
CA GLY A 233 0.15 13.43 23.75
C GLY A 233 0.49 12.05 24.28
N HIS A 234 -0.50 11.46 24.96
CA HIS A 234 -0.45 10.08 25.41
C HIS A 234 -1.65 9.33 24.84
N ARG A 235 -1.39 8.18 24.25
CA ARG A 235 -2.39 7.26 23.72
C ARG A 235 -2.64 6.14 24.72
N ASP A 236 -3.87 6.03 25.20
CA ASP A 236 -4.25 5.02 26.20
C ASP A 236 -4.29 3.58 25.64
N GLN A 237 -4.57 3.44 24.34
CA GLN A 237 -4.69 2.13 23.67
C GLN A 237 -4.06 2.19 22.29
N GLY A 238 -3.25 1.17 21.96
CA GLY A 238 -2.69 1.06 20.63
C GLY A 238 -3.75 0.60 19.63
N TRP A 239 -3.64 1.06 18.39
CA TRP A 239 -4.61 0.76 17.33
C TRP A 239 -3.96 0.82 15.94
N SER A 240 -4.63 0.23 14.96
CA SER A 240 -4.25 0.33 13.55
C SER A 240 -5.40 0.88 12.72
N PRO A 241 -5.17 1.96 11.94
CA PRO A 241 -6.17 2.47 11.03
C PRO A 241 -6.57 1.41 10.00
N SER A 242 -7.85 1.40 9.62
CA SER A 242 -8.39 0.57 8.53
C SER A 242 -8.22 -0.96 8.65
N ILE A 243 -7.54 -1.49 9.69
CA ILE A 243 -7.34 -2.92 9.95
C ILE A 243 -8.36 -3.42 11.00
N ARG A 244 -9.30 -4.29 10.60
CA ARG A 244 -10.33 -4.81 11.51
C ARG A 244 -9.73 -5.65 12.64
N TRP A 245 -9.12 -6.78 12.27
CA TRP A 245 -8.58 -7.74 13.24
C TRP A 245 -7.06 -7.62 13.27
N SER A 246 -6.58 -6.52 13.83
CA SER A 246 -5.16 -6.21 13.96
C SER A 246 -4.40 -7.33 14.68
N VAL A 247 -3.29 -7.76 14.10
CA VAL A 247 -2.38 -8.72 14.75
C VAL A 247 -1.78 -8.12 16.01
N ARG A 248 -1.35 -6.85 15.99
CA ARG A 248 -0.70 -6.23 17.15
C ARG A 248 -1.66 -5.97 18.31
N VAL A 249 -2.88 -5.51 18.07
CA VAL A 249 -3.93 -5.34 19.10
C VAL A 249 -4.34 -6.69 19.68
N ASN A 250 -4.36 -7.74 18.86
CA ASN A 250 -4.76 -9.08 19.29
C ASN A 250 -3.60 -9.98 19.72
N MET A 251 -2.36 -9.51 19.75
CA MET A 251 -1.17 -10.37 19.94
C MET A 251 -1.29 -11.25 21.20
N GLU A 252 -1.62 -10.66 22.36
CA GLU A 252 -1.80 -11.39 23.62
C GLU A 252 -2.93 -12.44 23.52
N ARG A 253 -4.08 -12.04 22.96
CA ARG A 253 -5.23 -12.94 22.77
C ARG A 253 -4.89 -14.11 21.84
N LEU A 254 -4.15 -13.86 20.76
CA LEU A 254 -3.71 -14.89 19.82
C LEU A 254 -2.76 -15.90 20.48
N LEU A 255 -1.86 -15.42 21.34
CA LEU A 255 -0.93 -16.28 22.09
C LEU A 255 -1.64 -17.12 23.15
N GLU A 256 -2.70 -16.58 23.76
CA GLU A 256 -3.48 -17.26 24.81
C GLU A 256 -4.65 -18.09 24.26
N GLY A 257 -4.92 -18.02 22.96
CA GLY A 257 -6.07 -18.68 22.32
C GLY A 257 -7.42 -18.04 22.67
N GLY A 258 -7.43 -16.76 23.03
CA GLY A 258 -8.63 -15.98 23.30
C GLY A 258 -9.33 -15.45 22.04
N ASP A 259 -10.53 -14.90 22.24
CA ASP A 259 -11.33 -14.34 21.15
C ASP A 259 -10.73 -13.05 20.60
N VAL A 260 -10.75 -12.90 19.27
CA VAL A 260 -10.24 -11.73 18.55
C VAL A 260 -11.17 -10.53 18.74
N VAL A 261 -10.59 -9.36 19.01
CA VAL A 261 -11.27 -8.07 19.06
C VAL A 261 -11.21 -7.42 17.68
N ASP A 262 -12.39 -7.03 17.19
CA ASP A 262 -12.55 -6.19 16.01
C ASP A 262 -12.45 -4.71 16.41
N GLN A 263 -11.47 -4.00 15.86
CA GLN A 263 -11.29 -2.56 16.07
C GLN A 263 -12.37 -1.74 15.38
N TRP A 264 -12.91 -2.25 14.28
CA TRP A 264 -13.84 -1.54 13.40
C TRP A 264 -15.12 -2.35 13.18
N PRO A 265 -15.87 -2.66 14.24
CA PRO A 265 -17.09 -3.45 14.12
C PRO A 265 -18.16 -2.67 13.36
N ASP A 266 -19.05 -3.44 12.74
CA ASP A 266 -20.23 -2.91 12.08
C ASP A 266 -21.20 -2.35 13.12
N ASP A 267 -22.07 -1.43 12.70
CA ASP A 267 -23.11 -0.94 13.61
C ASP A 267 -23.99 -2.10 14.04
N ARG A 268 -24.31 -2.14 15.34
CA ARG A 268 -25.34 -3.06 15.81
C ARG A 268 -26.65 -2.69 15.11
N VAL A 269 -27.16 -3.60 14.30
CA VAL A 269 -28.52 -3.50 13.78
C VAL A 269 -29.43 -3.39 15.00
N ARG A 270 -30.09 -2.24 15.16
CA ARG A 270 -31.10 -2.08 16.20
C ARG A 270 -32.31 -2.90 15.74
N ASP A 271 -32.55 -4.01 16.43
CA ASP A 271 -33.80 -4.78 16.32
C ASP A 271 -35.03 -3.92 16.67
#